data_AF-A0A352UPF8-F1
#
_entry.id   AF-A0A352UPF8-F1
#
_cell.length_a   1.000
_cell.length_b   1.000
_cell.length_c   1.000
_cell.angle_alpha   90.00
_cell.angle_beta   90.00
_cell.angle_gamma   90.00
#
_symmetry.space_group_name_H-M   'P 1'
#
loop_
_entity.id
_entity.type
_entity.pdbx_description
1 polymer ?
#
loop_
_entity_poly.entity_id
_entity_poly.type
_entity_poly.pdbx_seq_one_letter_code
_entity_poly.pdbx_strand_id
1 'polypeptide(L)'
;MPTGLRTNSAHHTERRIHMRRNHRGFTLVEVIVVVSILSALTGIISLSVSSVFSVRVRRCATEINAFISMCKVNSMSRGGDIRIVLDVDDNGGIRGRYYEDGSPGAEPKSTEIFSDANVSAEFTVGGVTTALSSDNPLTLSFDRSTGGFKPCAMAGTEKIYCTSISVTGGKTYVITLVPSTGNHYMG
;
A
#
# COMPACT_ATOMS: atom_id res chain seq x y z
N MET A 1 21.28 -89.98 0.74
CA MET A 1 20.41 -89.33 -0.28
C MET A 1 18.95 -89.57 0.13
N PRO A 2 18.00 -88.64 -0.02
CA PRO A 2 18.04 -87.19 0.24
C PRO A 2 16.81 -86.72 1.09
N THR A 3 16.83 -85.44 1.52
CA THR A 3 15.73 -84.42 1.62
C THR A 3 14.29 -84.88 1.94
N GLY A 4 13.53 -84.35 2.90
CA GLY A 4 13.46 -83.01 3.49
C GLY A 4 12.02 -82.48 3.35
N LEU A 5 11.40 -81.94 4.42
CA LEU A 5 10.57 -80.72 4.40
C LEU A 5 10.03 -80.42 5.82
N ARG A 6 10.37 -79.23 6.32
CA ARG A 6 9.79 -78.60 7.52
C ARG A 6 8.52 -77.84 7.11
N THR A 7 7.47 -77.91 7.93
CA THR A 7 6.31 -77.02 7.85
C THR A 7 6.35 -75.98 8.98
N ASN A 8 6.06 -74.73 8.59
CA ASN A 8 5.98 -73.53 9.42
C ASN A 8 4.73 -73.54 10.32
N SER A 9 4.83 -72.88 11.49
CA SER A 9 3.69 -72.16 12.07
C SER A 9 4.18 -70.83 12.67
N ALA A 10 3.58 -69.75 12.17
CA ALA A 10 3.72 -68.36 12.63
C ALA A 10 2.96 -68.18 13.97
N HIS A 11 2.99 -67.09 14.75
CA HIS A 11 2.80 -65.69 14.38
C HIS A 11 2.74 -64.88 15.71
N HIS A 12 3.50 -63.79 15.86
CA HIS A 12 3.02 -62.47 16.35
C HIS A 12 4.22 -61.53 16.55
N THR A 13 4.35 -60.50 15.71
CA THR A 13 5.17 -59.33 16.03
C THR A 13 4.41 -58.10 15.58
N GLU A 14 3.96 -57.31 16.54
CA GLU A 14 3.30 -56.03 16.35
C GLU A 14 4.27 -55.05 15.68
N ARG A 15 3.87 -54.45 14.55
CA ARG A 15 4.58 -53.31 13.96
C ARG A 15 3.95 -52.01 14.48
N ARG A 16 4.68 -51.28 15.34
CA ARG A 16 4.37 -49.87 15.61
C ARG A 16 4.89 -49.00 14.47
N ILE A 17 3.98 -48.33 13.78
CA ILE A 17 4.32 -47.33 12.75
C ILE A 17 4.79 -46.06 13.48
N HIS A 18 6.08 -45.75 13.37
CA HIS A 18 6.65 -44.47 13.80
C HIS A 18 6.45 -43.43 12.70
N MET A 19 5.56 -42.47 12.91
CA MET A 19 5.48 -41.27 12.07
C MET A 19 6.67 -40.36 12.38
N ARG A 20 7.71 -40.41 11.53
CA ARG A 20 8.81 -39.43 11.57
C ARG A 20 8.32 -38.09 11.02
N ARG A 21 8.19 -37.10 11.90
CA ARG A 21 7.88 -35.72 11.54
C ARG A 21 9.16 -35.07 11.01
N ASN A 22 9.25 -34.87 9.70
CA ASN A 22 10.36 -34.14 9.08
C ASN A 22 10.08 -32.63 9.20
N HIS A 23 10.75 -31.96 10.14
CA HIS A 23 10.79 -30.51 10.19
C HIS A 23 11.90 -30.02 9.26
N ARG A 24 11.57 -29.74 8.00
CA ARG A 24 12.46 -28.98 7.12
C ARG A 24 12.23 -27.50 7.42
N GLY A 25 13.14 -26.89 8.17
CA GLY A 25 13.15 -25.44 8.39
C GLY A 25 13.76 -24.74 7.18
N PHE A 26 13.21 -23.58 6.83
CA PHE A 26 13.80 -22.68 5.86
C PHE A 26 15.11 -22.11 6.41
N THR A 27 16.13 -22.03 5.56
CA THR A 27 17.38 -21.38 5.96
C THR A 27 17.21 -19.86 5.96
N LEU A 28 17.90 -19.17 6.86
CA LEU A 28 17.84 -17.69 6.93
C LEU A 28 18.28 -17.04 5.60
N VAL A 29 19.26 -17.64 4.93
CA VAL A 29 19.75 -17.19 3.61
C VAL A 29 18.69 -17.34 2.54
N GLU A 30 17.95 -18.45 2.52
CA GLU A 30 16.88 -18.69 1.56
C GLU A 30 15.76 -17.65 1.69
N VAL A 31 15.41 -17.26 2.93
CA VAL A 31 14.43 -16.19 3.18
C VAL A 31 14.95 -14.82 2.72
N ILE A 32 16.21 -14.47 2.99
CA ILE A 32 16.78 -13.18 2.58
C ILE A 32 16.81 -13.05 1.06
N VAL A 33 17.23 -14.10 0.34
CA VAL A 33 17.29 -14.08 -1.13
C VAL A 33 15.88 -13.93 -1.73
N VAL A 34 14.89 -14.64 -1.19
CA VAL A 34 13.50 -14.57 -1.66
C VAL A 34 12.92 -13.16 -1.45
N VAL A 35 13.08 -12.57 -0.26
CA VAL A 35 12.58 -11.22 0.02
C VAL A 35 13.29 -10.18 -0.86
N SER A 36 14.60 -10.36 -1.10
CA SER A 36 15.37 -9.45 -1.97
C SER A 36 14.87 -9.47 -3.41
N ILE A 37 14.65 -10.66 -3.98
CA ILE A 37 14.12 -10.79 -5.35
C ILE A 37 12.68 -10.28 -5.44
N LEU A 38 11.83 -10.62 -4.47
CA LEU A 38 10.44 -10.14 -4.43
C LEU A 38 10.41 -8.60 -4.36
N SER A 39 11.23 -7.99 -3.50
CA SER A 39 11.32 -6.52 -3.38
C SER A 39 11.78 -5.85 -4.68
N ALA A 40 12.77 -6.44 -5.38
CA ALA A 40 13.25 -5.94 -6.66
C ALA A 40 12.19 -6.09 -7.77
N LEU A 41 11.40 -7.15 -7.75
CA LEU A 41 10.33 -7.40 -8.73
C LEU A 41 9.07 -6.57 -8.47
N THR A 42 8.71 -6.28 -7.22
CA THR A 42 7.59 -5.38 -6.91
C THR A 42 7.80 -3.96 -7.45
N GLY A 43 9.03 -3.55 -7.74
CA GLY A 43 9.35 -2.25 -8.33
C GLY A 43 9.19 -2.17 -9.85
N ILE A 44 8.79 -3.26 -10.54
CA ILE A 44 8.69 -3.28 -12.01
C ILE A 44 7.33 -3.82 -12.45
N ILE A 45 6.27 -3.06 -12.17
CA ILE A 45 5.02 -3.15 -12.95
C ILE A 45 4.68 -1.76 -13.49
N SER A 46 5.64 -1.18 -14.22
CA SER A 46 5.38 -0.06 -15.13
C SER A 46 5.54 -0.59 -16.55
N LEU A 47 4.58 -1.40 -17.01
CA LEU A 47 4.50 -1.73 -18.43
C LEU A 47 4.29 -0.40 -19.18
N SER A 48 5.27 -0.04 -20.00
CA SER A 48 5.19 0.98 -21.04
C SER A 48 3.91 0.74 -21.89
N VAL A 49 3.20 1.73 -22.42
CA VAL A 49 3.60 2.66 -23.50
C VAL A 49 2.53 3.79 -23.63
N SER A 50 2.93 4.99 -24.11
CA SER A 50 2.17 5.96 -24.96
C SER A 50 1.92 7.37 -24.37
N SER A 51 2.20 8.40 -25.19
CA SER A 51 2.06 9.84 -24.89
C SER A 51 0.68 10.28 -24.37
N VAL A 52 -0.40 9.61 -24.81
CA VAL A 52 -1.78 9.90 -24.37
C VAL A 52 -1.99 9.62 -22.88
N PHE A 53 -1.30 8.61 -22.33
CA PHE A 53 -1.37 8.33 -20.89
C PHE A 53 -0.67 9.42 -20.08
N SER A 54 0.40 10.05 -20.60
CA SER A 54 1.13 11.12 -19.88
C SER A 54 0.28 12.37 -19.60
N VAL A 55 -0.70 12.68 -20.47
CA VAL A 55 -1.65 13.80 -20.24
C VAL A 55 -2.64 13.44 -19.13
N ARG A 56 -3.15 12.20 -19.15
CA ARG A 56 -4.08 11.70 -18.13
C ARG A 56 -3.41 11.64 -16.75
N VAL A 57 -2.17 11.14 -16.69
CA VAL A 57 -1.39 11.11 -15.44
C VAL A 57 -1.11 12.51 -14.93
N ARG A 58 -0.70 13.44 -15.80
CA ARG A 58 -0.48 14.84 -15.40
C ARG A 58 -1.76 15.46 -14.84
N ARG A 59 -2.90 15.23 -15.50
CA ARG A 59 -4.20 15.70 -15.05
C ARG A 59 -4.54 15.13 -13.67
N CYS A 60 -4.43 13.82 -13.50
CA CYS A 60 -4.66 13.14 -12.21
C CYS A 60 -3.78 13.73 -11.10
N ALA A 61 -2.47 13.86 -11.32
CA ALA A 61 -1.55 14.46 -10.36
C ALA A 61 -1.90 15.93 -10.05
N THR A 62 -2.30 16.71 -11.06
CA THR A 62 -2.71 18.11 -10.90
C THR A 62 -4.00 18.21 -10.08
N GLU A 63 -4.98 17.35 -10.35
CA GLU A 63 -6.25 17.31 -9.61
C GLU A 63 -6.04 16.87 -8.17
N ILE A 64 -5.21 15.84 -7.89
CA ILE A 64 -4.83 15.46 -6.53
C ILE A 64 -4.15 16.63 -5.81
N ASN A 65 -3.21 17.32 -6.48
CA ASN A 65 -2.51 18.47 -5.92
C ASN A 65 -3.49 19.62 -5.58
N ALA A 66 -4.44 19.92 -6.47
CA ALA A 66 -5.49 20.91 -6.22
C ALA A 66 -6.43 20.49 -5.09
N PHE A 67 -6.77 19.20 -5.01
CA PHE A 67 -7.62 18.64 -3.97
C PHE A 67 -6.98 18.76 -2.58
N ILE A 68 -5.68 18.48 -2.46
CA ILE A 68 -4.91 18.69 -1.22
C ILE A 68 -4.92 20.17 -0.82
N SER A 69 -4.70 21.08 -1.78
CA SER A 69 -4.77 22.54 -1.55
C SER A 69 -6.15 22.98 -1.03
N MET A 70 -7.23 22.54 -1.68
CA MET A 70 -8.60 22.84 -1.24
C MET A 70 -8.84 22.34 0.18
N CYS A 71 -8.44 21.10 0.48
CA CYS A 71 -8.63 20.51 1.80
C CYS A 71 -7.82 21.24 2.89
N LYS A 72 -6.60 21.70 2.59
CA LYS A 72 -5.82 22.56 3.49
C LYS A 72 -6.59 23.84 3.85
N VAL A 73 -7.08 24.56 2.84
CA VAL A 73 -7.86 25.79 3.05
C VAL A 73 -9.12 25.52 3.87
N ASN A 74 -9.82 24.42 3.59
CA ASN A 74 -11.00 24.03 4.36
C ASN A 74 -10.64 23.68 5.81
N SER A 75 -9.55 22.95 6.05
CA SER A 75 -9.10 22.58 7.40
C SER A 75 -8.80 23.77 8.30
N MET A 76 -8.33 24.87 7.70
CA MET A 76 -8.00 26.10 8.42
C MET A 76 -9.22 27.01 8.62
N SER A 77 -10.18 26.98 7.69
CA SER A 77 -11.36 27.88 7.71
C SER A 77 -12.58 27.30 8.42
N ARG A 78 -12.80 25.98 8.35
CA ARG A 78 -14.02 25.31 8.85
C ARG A 78 -13.73 24.51 10.11
N GLY A 79 -14.65 24.53 11.08
CA GLY A 79 -14.57 23.67 12.28
C GLY A 79 -14.79 22.19 11.92
N GLY A 80 -14.06 21.27 12.56
CA GLY A 80 -14.15 19.83 12.31
C GLY A 80 -12.78 19.16 12.21
N ASP A 81 -12.77 17.82 12.16
CA ASP A 81 -11.56 17.04 11.90
C ASP A 81 -11.50 16.67 10.42
N ILE A 82 -10.94 17.60 9.64
CA ILE A 82 -10.87 17.46 8.19
C ILE A 82 -9.80 16.45 7.80
N ARG A 83 -10.22 15.42 7.07
CA ARG A 83 -9.34 14.39 6.52
C ARG A 83 -9.63 14.12 5.05
N ILE A 84 -8.57 13.76 4.35
CA ILE A 84 -8.56 13.29 2.97
C ILE A 84 -8.25 11.80 3.01
N VAL A 85 -8.99 11.00 2.26
CA VAL A 85 -8.64 9.61 1.97
C VAL A 85 -8.47 9.47 0.46
N LEU A 86 -7.26 9.15 0.03
CA LEU A 86 -6.99 8.72 -1.34
C LEU A 86 -6.99 7.20 -1.38
N ASP A 87 -7.69 6.62 -2.35
CA ASP A 87 -7.76 5.18 -2.58
C ASP A 87 -7.97 4.88 -4.07
N VAL A 88 -8.11 3.59 -4.39
CA VAL A 88 -8.52 3.13 -5.72
C VAL A 88 -9.96 2.64 -5.63
N ASP A 89 -10.79 3.06 -6.58
CA ASP A 89 -12.19 2.66 -6.68
C ASP A 89 -12.36 1.27 -7.34
N ASP A 90 -13.60 0.80 -7.40
CA ASP A 90 -13.93 -0.53 -7.95
C ASP A 90 -13.63 -0.65 -9.46
N ASN A 91 -13.48 0.48 -10.16
CA ASN A 91 -13.14 0.54 -11.58
C ASN A 91 -11.62 0.66 -11.81
N GLY A 92 -10.81 0.68 -10.75
CA GLY A 92 -9.36 0.85 -10.84
C GLY A 92 -8.92 2.30 -11.02
N GLY A 93 -9.81 3.27 -10.84
CA GLY A 93 -9.53 4.70 -10.88
C GLY A 93 -9.08 5.24 -9.52
N ILE A 94 -8.19 6.24 -9.52
CA ILE A 94 -7.76 6.89 -8.28
C ILE A 94 -8.86 7.86 -7.83
N ARG A 95 -9.24 7.76 -6.55
CA ARG A 95 -10.33 8.52 -5.96
C ARG A 95 -9.86 9.26 -4.72
N GLY A 96 -10.41 10.46 -4.52
CA GLY A 96 -10.26 11.24 -3.29
C GLY A 96 -11.59 11.42 -2.58
N ARG A 97 -11.59 11.19 -1.27
CA ARG A 97 -12.74 11.39 -0.39
C ARG A 97 -12.40 12.43 0.67
N TYR A 98 -13.23 13.46 0.77
CA TYR A 98 -13.09 14.55 1.74
C TYR A 98 -14.12 14.36 2.86
N TYR A 99 -13.68 14.44 4.10
CA TYR A 99 -14.52 14.30 5.29
C TYR A 99 -14.35 15.52 6.19
N GLU A 100 -15.45 15.97 6.79
CA GLU A 100 -15.47 17.02 7.82
C GLU A 100 -15.67 16.43 9.23
N ASP A 101 -15.93 15.12 9.31
CA ASP A 101 -16.13 14.36 10.54
C ASP A 101 -15.08 13.23 10.66
N GLY A 102 -14.37 13.25 11.78
CA GLY A 102 -13.35 12.26 12.15
C GLY A 102 -13.93 10.92 12.59
N SER A 103 -15.25 10.81 12.72
CA SER A 103 -15.91 9.59 13.18
C SER A 103 -15.70 8.42 12.19
N PRO A 104 -15.38 7.20 12.68
CA PRO A 104 -15.37 6.00 11.85
C PRO A 104 -16.72 5.79 11.16
N GLY A 105 -16.70 5.52 9.86
CA GLY A 105 -17.93 5.33 9.08
C GLY A 105 -18.68 6.61 8.72
N ALA A 106 -18.13 7.80 9.00
CA ALA A 106 -18.70 9.04 8.49
C ALA A 106 -18.74 9.02 6.96
N GLU A 107 -19.84 9.50 6.39
CA GLU A 107 -19.98 9.64 4.93
C GLU A 107 -19.08 10.77 4.41
N PRO A 108 -18.46 10.60 3.23
CA PRO A 108 -17.66 11.65 2.63
C PRO A 108 -18.54 12.84 2.26
N LYS A 109 -18.06 14.04 2.59
CA LYS A 109 -18.68 15.30 2.19
C LYS A 109 -18.54 15.54 0.68
N SER A 110 -17.45 15.06 0.09
CA SER A 110 -17.22 15.05 -1.35
C SER A 110 -16.40 13.83 -1.75
N THR A 111 -16.67 13.32 -2.95
CA THR A 111 -15.93 12.23 -3.59
C THR A 111 -15.56 12.67 -4.99
N GLU A 112 -14.27 12.63 -5.31
CA GLU A 112 -13.73 13.00 -6.62
C GLU A 112 -12.98 11.82 -7.23
N ILE A 113 -13.21 11.57 -8.52
CA ILE A 113 -12.48 10.56 -9.31
C ILE A 113 -11.46 11.30 -10.17
N PHE A 114 -10.17 11.01 -9.97
CA PHE A 114 -9.06 11.70 -10.62
C PHE A 114 -8.52 10.96 -11.85
N SER A 115 -8.86 9.68 -12.00
CA SER A 115 -8.43 8.90 -13.15
C SER A 115 -9.39 7.75 -13.46
N ASP A 116 -9.34 7.29 -14.71
CA ASP A 116 -9.85 5.98 -15.10
C ASP A 116 -8.83 4.89 -14.74
N ALA A 117 -9.15 3.63 -15.09
CA ALA A 117 -8.19 2.52 -15.09
C ALA A 117 -6.93 2.86 -15.92
N ASN A 118 -5.79 2.24 -15.57
CA ASN A 118 -4.45 2.41 -16.17
C ASN A 118 -3.63 3.62 -15.68
N VAL A 119 -4.10 4.33 -14.66
CA VAL A 119 -3.27 5.25 -13.88
C VAL A 119 -3.12 4.65 -12.49
N SER A 120 -1.88 4.41 -12.07
CA SER A 120 -1.56 3.91 -10.73
C SER A 120 -0.97 5.03 -9.87
N ALA A 121 -1.07 4.87 -8.55
CA ALA A 121 -0.41 5.75 -7.62
C ALA A 121 0.28 4.97 -6.51
N GLU A 122 1.33 5.57 -5.96
CA GLU A 122 2.03 5.10 -4.77
C GLU A 122 2.26 6.30 -3.84
N PHE A 123 2.44 6.04 -2.55
CA PHE A 123 2.75 7.07 -1.58
C PHE A 123 3.89 6.63 -0.65
N THR A 124 4.70 7.59 -0.20
CA THR A 124 5.81 7.32 0.72
C THR A 124 5.49 7.87 2.09
N VAL A 125 5.39 6.99 3.09
CA VAL A 125 5.18 7.33 4.50
C VAL A 125 6.34 6.78 5.31
N GLY A 126 7.07 7.65 6.00
CA GLY A 126 8.24 7.23 6.80
C GLY A 126 9.36 6.57 6.01
N GLY A 127 9.51 6.93 4.73
CA GLY A 127 10.48 6.31 3.82
C GLY A 127 10.04 4.99 3.20
N VAL A 128 8.84 4.49 3.52
CA VAL A 128 8.27 3.28 2.91
C VAL A 128 7.30 3.66 1.81
N THR A 129 7.61 3.26 0.59
CA THR A 129 6.72 3.42 -0.57
C THR A 129 5.69 2.30 -0.60
N THR A 130 4.41 2.67 -0.68
CA THR A 130 3.28 1.73 -0.70
C THR A 130 2.40 2.02 -1.90
N ALA A 131 1.99 0.97 -2.62
CA ALA A 131 1.02 1.09 -3.71
C ALA A 131 -0.35 1.50 -3.16
N LEU A 132 -0.95 2.52 -3.76
CA LEU A 132 -2.30 2.95 -3.43
C LEU A 132 -3.30 1.89 -3.89
N SER A 133 -4.17 1.44 -3.00
CA SER A 133 -5.25 0.51 -3.32
C SER A 133 -6.45 0.75 -2.40
N SER A 134 -7.55 0.03 -2.62
CA SER A 134 -8.69 -0.01 -1.69
C SER A 134 -8.28 -0.48 -0.28
N ASP A 135 -7.33 -1.41 -0.19
CA ASP A 135 -6.82 -1.97 1.07
C ASP A 135 -5.71 -1.13 1.69
N ASN A 136 -4.98 -0.36 0.87
CA ASN A 136 -3.90 0.53 1.28
C ASN A 136 -4.23 1.99 0.91
N PRO A 137 -5.23 2.62 1.55
CA PRO A 137 -5.55 4.02 1.30
C PRO A 137 -4.53 4.95 1.97
N LEU A 138 -4.25 6.08 1.35
CA LEU A 138 -3.52 7.17 1.99
C LEU A 138 -4.50 8.11 2.69
N THR A 139 -4.33 8.29 4.00
CA THR A 139 -5.05 9.32 4.76
C THR A 139 -4.15 10.50 5.06
N LEU A 140 -4.60 11.71 4.71
CA LEU A 140 -3.95 12.97 5.06
C LEU A 140 -4.89 13.82 5.89
N SER A 141 -4.33 14.59 6.81
CA SER A 141 -5.08 15.57 7.62
C SER A 141 -4.16 16.73 7.96
N PHE A 142 -4.76 17.85 8.33
CA PHE A 142 -4.01 19.08 8.62
C PHE A 142 -4.20 19.50 10.06
N ASP A 143 -3.15 20.05 10.65
CA ASP A 143 -3.24 20.80 11.87
C ASP A 143 -3.85 22.17 11.56
N ARG A 144 -5.01 22.46 12.14
CA ARG A 144 -5.76 23.70 11.90
C ARG A 144 -4.94 24.95 12.24
N SER A 145 -4.13 24.89 13.28
CA SER A 145 -3.42 26.05 13.83
C SER A 145 -2.19 26.43 13.00
N THR A 146 -1.50 25.42 12.47
CA THR A 146 -0.25 25.62 11.72
C THR A 146 -0.44 25.49 10.21
N GLY A 147 -1.52 24.86 9.76
CA GLY A 147 -1.71 24.44 8.37
C GLY A 147 -0.76 23.29 7.95
N GLY A 148 0.04 22.76 8.88
CA GLY A 148 0.93 21.62 8.67
C GLY A 148 0.17 20.31 8.49
N PHE A 149 0.81 19.30 7.90
CA PHE A 149 0.24 17.94 7.89
C PHE A 149 0.29 17.34 9.31
N LYS A 150 -0.78 16.66 9.71
CA LYS A 150 -0.76 15.75 10.86
C LYS A 150 0.04 14.49 10.49
N PRO A 151 0.66 13.80 11.47
CA PRO A 151 1.33 12.53 11.21
C PRO A 151 0.34 11.48 10.71
N CYS A 152 0.78 10.68 9.73
CA CYS A 152 0.02 9.53 9.21
C CYS A 152 0.10 8.32 10.16
N ALA A 153 1.19 8.21 10.92
CA ALA A 153 1.41 7.17 11.91
C ALA A 153 2.35 7.65 13.02
N MET A 154 2.43 6.87 14.09
CA MET A 154 3.38 7.07 15.18
C MET A 154 4.24 5.81 15.33
N ALA A 155 5.57 5.96 15.36
CA ALA A 155 6.49 4.91 15.79
C ALA A 155 7.01 5.27 17.19
N GLY A 156 6.34 4.78 18.23
CA GLY A 156 6.56 5.26 19.59
C GLY A 156 6.21 6.74 19.70
N THR A 157 7.20 7.60 19.97
CA THR A 157 7.04 9.06 20.02
C THR A 157 7.36 9.76 18.69
N GLU A 158 7.87 9.03 17.70
CA GLU A 158 8.24 9.58 16.41
C GLU A 158 7.00 9.79 15.53
N LYS A 159 6.86 11.01 15.02
CA LYS A 159 5.79 11.39 14.09
C LYS A 159 6.20 10.99 12.67
N ILE A 160 5.43 10.09 12.07
CA ILE A 160 5.68 9.63 10.70
C ILE A 160 4.75 10.36 9.74
N TYR A 161 5.32 10.93 8.68
CA TYR A 161 4.59 11.72 7.71
C TYR A 161 4.66 11.11 6.31
N CYS A 162 3.64 11.41 5.51
CA CYS A 162 3.71 11.23 4.07
C CYS A 162 4.61 12.32 3.46
N THR A 163 5.56 11.91 2.62
CA THR A 163 6.53 12.82 1.97
C THR A 163 6.33 12.92 0.48
N SER A 164 5.69 11.94 -0.16
CA SER A 164 5.38 11.99 -1.58
C SER A 164 4.18 11.14 -1.97
N ILE A 165 3.53 11.56 -3.06
CA ILE A 165 2.55 10.78 -3.82
C ILE A 165 3.04 10.76 -5.27
N SER A 166 3.29 9.58 -5.80
CA SER A 166 3.72 9.37 -7.18
C SER A 166 2.54 8.85 -7.99
N VAL A 167 2.25 9.46 -9.13
CA VAL A 167 1.20 9.02 -10.06
C VAL A 167 1.85 8.58 -11.37
N THR A 168 1.54 7.37 -11.84
CA THR A 168 2.22 6.70 -12.95
C THR A 168 1.23 6.15 -13.99
N GLY A 169 1.60 6.30 -15.26
CA GLY A 169 0.87 5.77 -16.42
C GLY A 169 1.65 6.11 -17.69
N GLY A 170 2.83 5.51 -17.85
CA GLY A 170 3.78 5.82 -18.92
C GLY A 170 4.77 6.96 -18.62
N LYS A 171 4.34 8.01 -17.92
CA LYS A 171 5.22 8.97 -17.24
C LYS A 171 4.84 9.01 -15.76
N THR A 172 5.79 9.38 -14.90
CA THR A 172 5.55 9.61 -13.48
C THR A 172 5.57 11.10 -13.18
N TYR A 173 4.60 11.56 -12.39
CA TYR A 173 4.58 12.87 -11.75
C TYR A 173 4.58 12.68 -10.25
N VAL A 174 5.35 13.49 -9.53
CA VAL A 174 5.53 13.34 -8.08
C VAL A 174 5.04 14.58 -7.37
N ILE A 175 4.04 14.41 -6.51
CA ILE A 175 3.62 15.43 -5.57
C ILE A 175 4.46 15.26 -4.32
N THR A 176 5.33 16.22 -4.02
CA THR A 176 6.14 16.21 -2.80
C THR A 176 5.40 16.99 -1.72
N LEU A 177 5.36 16.43 -0.50
CA LEU A 177 4.68 17.03 0.65
C LEU A 177 5.73 17.57 1.63
N VAL A 178 5.47 18.75 2.18
CA VAL A 178 6.29 19.38 3.23
C VAL A 178 5.52 19.32 4.56
N PRO A 179 5.82 18.34 5.43
CA PRO A 179 5.03 18.07 6.63
C PRO A 179 4.77 19.28 7.51
N SER A 180 5.81 20.07 7.79
CA SER A 180 5.75 21.19 8.74
C SER A 180 4.82 22.32 8.29
N THR A 181 4.59 22.50 6.99
CA THR A 181 3.84 23.64 6.44
C THR A 181 2.56 23.23 5.72
N GLY A 182 2.36 21.94 5.46
CA GLY A 182 1.25 21.47 4.63
C GLY A 182 1.39 21.86 3.15
N ASN A 183 2.53 22.46 2.78
CA ASN A 183 2.81 22.82 1.39
C ASN A 183 3.12 21.56 0.60
N HIS A 184 2.85 21.63 -0.69
CA HIS A 184 3.04 20.55 -1.62
C HIS A 184 3.31 21.11 -3.01
N TYR A 185 4.10 20.39 -3.79
CA TYR A 185 4.50 20.79 -5.13
C TYR A 185 4.59 19.57 -6.04
N MET A 186 4.12 19.74 -7.27
CA MET A 186 4.17 18.72 -8.31
C MET A 186 5.44 18.92 -9.15
N GLY A 187 6.24 17.86 -9.26
CA GLY A 187 7.42 17.73 -10.13
C GLY A 187 7.17 16.85 -11.34
#